data_AF-A0A7S0B533-F1
#
_entry.id   AF-A0A7S0B533-F1
#
_cell.length_a   1.000
_cell.length_b   1.000
_cell.length_c   1.000
_cell.angle_alpha   90.00
_cell.angle_beta   90.00
_cell.angle_gamma   90.00
#
_symmetry.space_group_name_H-M   'P 1'
#
loop_
_entity.id
_entity.type
_entity.pdbx_description
1 polymer ?
#
loop_
_entity_poly.entity_id
_entity_poly.type
_entity_poly.pdbx_seq_one_letter_code
_entity_poly.pdbx_strand_id
1 'polypeptide(L)'
;EGAVCRALQQEGSGYAHSDALGFLTSCPSKLGSGGLQASFLMQLPLLSAQKDFKAVCRNIGVHVRMIQTEIWGNVWSVSGASQLGHSEVEMLNHVASACRKLVEMEARLERGDDAAAVLT
;
A
#
# COMPACT_ATOMS: atom_id res chain seq x y z
N GLU A 1 -23.13 2.62 3.85
CA GLU A 1 -23.02 1.16 3.68
C GLU A 1 -23.12 0.73 2.22
N GLY A 2 -22.39 -0.33 1.85
CA GLY A 2 -22.30 -0.84 0.47
C GLY A 2 -23.48 -1.73 0.05
N ALA A 3 -23.63 -1.95 -1.26
CA ALA A 3 -24.72 -2.73 -1.83
C ALA A 3 -24.75 -4.19 -1.33
N VAL A 4 -23.57 -4.82 -1.20
CA VAL A 4 -23.44 -6.21 -0.73
C VAL A 4 -23.86 -6.36 0.74
N CYS A 5 -23.51 -5.39 1.60
CA CYS A 5 -23.90 -5.39 3.01
C CYS A 5 -25.43 -5.41 3.15
N ARG A 6 -26.12 -4.57 2.37
CA ARG A 6 -27.59 -4.51 2.37
C ARG A 6 -28.23 -5.81 1.88
N ALA A 7 -27.66 -6.44 0.85
CA ALA A 7 -28.17 -7.72 0.36
C ALA A 7 -28.04 -8.83 1.42
N LEU A 8 -26.91 -8.93 2.10
CA LEU A 8 -26.71 -9.90 3.18
C LEU A 8 -27.70 -9.70 4.33
N GLN A 9 -27.94 -8.44 4.71
CA GLN A 9 -28.89 -8.10 5.77
C GLN A 9 -30.33 -8.52 5.41
N GLN A 10 -30.73 -8.41 4.14
CA GLN A 10 -32.03 -8.88 3.65
C GLN A 10 -32.19 -10.41 3.77
N GLU A 11 -31.08 -11.15 3.70
CA GLU A 11 -31.02 -12.60 3.89
C GLU A 11 -30.79 -13.00 5.36
N GLY A 12 -30.83 -12.04 6.30
CA GLY A 12 -30.61 -12.30 7.73
C GLY A 12 -29.16 -12.58 8.11
N SER A 13 -28.20 -12.22 7.25
CA SER A 13 -26.75 -12.41 7.45
C SER A 13 -26.01 -11.07 7.51
N GLY A 14 -24.74 -11.09 7.94
CA GLY A 14 -23.91 -9.89 8.02
C GLY A 14 -22.41 -10.19 8.02
N TYR A 15 -21.58 -9.14 7.94
CA TYR A 15 -20.13 -9.28 8.06
C TYR A 15 -19.74 -9.54 9.51
N ALA A 16 -18.72 -10.37 9.72
CA ALA A 16 -18.11 -10.55 11.03
C ALA A 16 -17.34 -9.28 11.42
N HIS A 17 -17.76 -8.63 12.50
CA HIS A 17 -17.20 -7.37 12.98
C HIS A 17 -17.02 -7.41 14.50
N SER A 18 -15.97 -6.74 14.98
CA SER A 18 -15.65 -6.54 16.39
C SER A 18 -15.41 -5.06 16.63
N ASP A 19 -15.95 -4.50 17.71
CA ASP A 19 -15.76 -3.07 18.04
C ASP A 19 -14.29 -2.71 18.29
N ALA A 20 -13.48 -3.67 18.76
CA ALA A 20 -12.06 -3.47 19.01
C ALA A 20 -11.18 -3.73 17.78
N LEU A 21 -11.58 -4.65 16.90
CA LEU A 21 -10.73 -5.16 15.81
C LEU A 21 -11.26 -4.82 14.40
N GLY A 22 -12.41 -4.15 14.29
CA GLY A 22 -13.08 -3.90 13.03
C GLY A 22 -13.61 -5.20 12.39
N PHE A 23 -13.60 -5.25 11.06
CA PHE A 23 -13.97 -6.43 10.30
C PHE A 23 -12.97 -7.57 10.50
N LEU A 24 -13.50 -8.77 10.70
CA LEU A 24 -12.73 -9.97 10.96
C LEU A 24 -12.47 -10.74 9.67
N THR A 25 -11.25 -11.25 9.54
CA THR A 25 -10.84 -12.14 8.44
C THR A 25 -10.10 -13.35 9.01
N SER A 26 -9.84 -14.36 8.18
CA SER A 26 -9.08 -15.54 8.59
C SER A 26 -7.61 -15.25 8.89
N CYS A 27 -7.06 -14.14 8.39
CA CYS A 27 -5.67 -13.77 8.57
C CYS A 27 -5.55 -12.59 9.55
N PRO A 28 -4.90 -12.75 10.71
CA PRO A 28 -4.79 -11.69 11.71
C PRO A 28 -4.18 -10.37 11.20
N SER A 29 -3.34 -10.42 10.17
CA SER A 29 -2.74 -9.21 9.57
C SER A 29 -3.71 -8.41 8.69
N LYS A 30 -4.91 -8.94 8.43
CA LYS A 30 -5.95 -8.34 7.59
C LYS A 30 -7.20 -7.94 8.37
N LEU A 31 -7.07 -7.74 9.68
CA LEU A 31 -8.13 -7.21 10.53
C LEU A 31 -8.26 -5.68 10.37
N GLY A 32 -9.33 -5.10 10.91
CA GLY A 32 -9.62 -3.67 10.84
C GLY A 32 -10.55 -3.36 9.69
N SER A 33 -10.04 -2.74 8.64
CA SER A 33 -10.82 -2.25 7.51
C SER A 33 -11.09 -3.33 6.45
N GLY A 34 -11.56 -4.50 6.89
CA GLY A 34 -12.08 -5.56 6.02
C GLY A 34 -11.06 -6.23 5.12
N GLY A 35 -9.78 -6.20 5.50
CA GLY A 35 -8.69 -6.72 4.68
C GLY A 35 -8.45 -5.92 3.40
N LEU A 36 -8.92 -4.67 3.33
CA LEU A 36 -8.63 -3.78 2.21
C LEU A 36 -7.11 -3.60 2.06
N GLN A 37 -6.62 -3.88 0.87
CA GLN A 37 -5.22 -3.65 0.50
C GLN A 37 -5.18 -2.85 -0.79
N ALA A 38 -4.70 -1.61 -0.70
CA ALA A 38 -4.36 -0.82 -1.87
C ALA A 38 -2.90 -1.07 -2.25
N SER A 39 -2.65 -1.33 -3.54
CA SER A 39 -1.31 -1.43 -4.09
C SER A 39 -1.19 -0.72 -5.43
N PHE A 40 -0.01 -0.18 -5.69
CA PHE A 40 0.35 0.47 -6.95
C PHE A 40 1.51 -0.26 -7.59
N LEU A 41 1.47 -0.40 -8.91
CA LEU A 41 2.56 -0.96 -9.70
C LEU A 41 3.41 0.18 -10.24
N MET A 42 4.70 0.17 -9.93
CA MET A 42 5.62 1.27 -10.23
C MET A 42 6.92 0.75 -10.83
N GLN A 43 7.39 1.44 -11.86
CA GLN A 43 8.76 1.31 -12.36
C GLN A 43 9.60 2.39 -11.70
N LEU A 44 10.64 1.97 -10.96
CA LEU A 44 11.53 2.85 -10.21
C LEU A 44 13.00 2.44 -10.45
N PRO A 45 13.48 2.47 -11.71
CA PRO A 45 14.77 1.89 -12.08
C PRO A 45 15.96 2.52 -11.35
N LEU A 46 15.97 3.84 -11.14
CA LEU A 46 17.07 4.54 -10.48
C LEU A 46 16.97 4.45 -8.96
N LEU A 47 15.77 4.64 -8.42
CA LEU A 47 15.55 4.61 -6.97
C LEU A 47 15.70 3.20 -6.42
N SER A 48 15.22 2.17 -7.12
CA SER A 48 15.34 0.79 -6.65
C SER A 48 16.73 0.17 -6.80
N ALA A 49 17.60 0.79 -7.60
CA ALA A 49 19.02 0.44 -7.66
C ALA A 49 19.81 0.90 -6.42
N GLN A 50 19.26 1.83 -5.63
CA GLN A 50 19.89 2.32 -4.41
C GLN A 50 19.85 1.27 -3.30
N LYS A 51 20.95 1.13 -2.56
CA LYS A 51 21.07 0.15 -1.46
C LYS A 51 20.00 0.34 -0.37
N ASP A 52 19.61 1.59 -0.12
CA ASP A 52 18.68 1.96 0.94
C ASP A 52 17.21 2.02 0.51
N PHE A 53 16.88 1.68 -0.73
CA PHE A 53 15.52 1.74 -1.27
C PHE A 53 14.46 1.12 -0.34
N LYS A 54 14.67 -0.13 0.09
CA LYS A 54 13.74 -0.84 0.98
C LYS A 54 13.68 -0.23 2.37
N ALA A 55 14.73 0.46 2.83
CA ALA A 55 14.71 1.18 4.11
C ALA A 55 13.87 2.46 3.99
N VAL A 56 14.05 3.22 2.91
CA VAL A 56 13.23 4.40 2.61
C VAL A 56 11.75 4.05 2.52
N CYS A 57 11.39 2.99 1.78
CA CYS A 57 10.00 2.53 1.69
C CYS A 57 9.40 2.22 3.06
N ARG A 58 10.15 1.53 3.93
CA ARG A 58 9.71 1.23 5.31
C ARG A 58 9.53 2.51 6.13
N ASN A 59 10.44 3.47 6.01
CA ASN A 59 10.39 4.74 6.74
C ASN A 59 9.17 5.58 6.35
N ILE A 60 8.72 5.51 5.09
CA ILE A 60 7.49 6.17 4.63
C ILE A 60 6.23 5.32 4.82
N GLY A 61 6.34 4.18 5.52
CA GLY A 61 5.20 3.35 5.92
C GLY A 61 4.62 2.47 4.81
N VAL A 62 5.42 2.10 3.80
CA VAL A 62 5.00 1.18 2.73
C VAL A 62 5.89 -0.06 2.64
N HIS A 63 5.28 -1.16 2.23
CA HIS A 63 5.94 -2.39 1.84
C HIS A 63 6.08 -2.46 0.33
N VAL A 64 7.22 -2.93 -0.15
CA VAL A 64 7.49 -3.11 -1.58
C VAL A 64 7.87 -4.56 -1.87
N ARG A 65 7.26 -5.12 -2.91
CA ARG A 65 7.56 -6.47 -3.40
C ARG A 65 7.74 -6.45 -4.92
N MET A 66 8.66 -7.26 -5.41
CA MET A 66 8.83 -7.44 -6.84
C MET A 66 7.76 -8.37 -7.37
N ILE A 67 7.11 -7.97 -8.47
CA ILE A 67 6.16 -8.79 -9.19
C ILE A 67 6.53 -8.82 -10.67
N GLN A 68 6.33 -9.96 -11.30
CA GLN A 68 6.48 -10.10 -12.73
C GLN A 68 5.12 -9.87 -13.39
N THR A 69 5.09 -9.01 -14.39
CA THR A 69 3.91 -8.71 -15.20
C THR A 69 4.21 -9.12 -16.64
N GLU A 70 3.17 -9.52 -17.38
CA GLU A 70 3.32 -9.92 -18.78
C GLU A 70 3.72 -8.75 -19.69
N ILE A 71 3.29 -7.54 -19.35
CA ILE A 71 3.45 -6.34 -20.19
C ILE A 71 4.74 -5.59 -19.86
N TRP A 72 5.08 -5.44 -18.57
CA TRP A 72 6.18 -4.59 -18.11
C TRP A 72 7.35 -5.37 -17.51
N GLY A 73 7.29 -6.70 -17.48
CA GLY A 73 8.29 -7.53 -16.81
C GLY A 73 8.29 -7.27 -15.31
N ASN A 74 9.48 -7.10 -14.73
CA ASN A 74 9.70 -6.93 -13.30
C ASN A 74 9.35 -5.51 -12.84
N VAL A 75 8.28 -5.36 -12.05
CA VAL A 75 7.82 -4.09 -11.49
C VAL A 75 7.63 -4.16 -9.98
N TRP A 76 7.72 -3.01 -9.30
CA TRP A 76 7.49 -2.93 -7.86
C TRP A 76 6.01 -2.78 -7.56
N SER A 77 5.46 -3.68 -6.74
CA SER A 77 4.17 -3.49 -6.08
C SER A 77 4.39 -2.81 -4.74
N VAL A 78 3.87 -1.59 -4.59
CA VAL A 78 3.94 -0.77 -3.38
C VAL A 78 2.59 -0.82 -2.66
N SER A 79 2.57 -1.20 -1.37
CA SER A 79 1.34 -1.28 -0.56
C SER A 79 1.57 -0.76 0.86
N GLY A 80 0.50 -0.34 1.55
CA GLY A 80 0.60 0.11 2.95
C GLY A 80 1.09 -0.98 3.91
N ALA A 81 1.87 -0.60 4.92
CA ALA A 81 2.47 -1.53 5.88
C ALA A 81 1.55 -1.94 7.05
N SER A 82 0.56 -1.10 7.39
CA SER A 82 -0.40 -1.36 8.47
C SER A 82 -1.84 -1.26 7.96
N GLN A 83 -2.72 -2.11 8.50
CA GLN A 83 -4.15 -2.14 8.16
C GLN A 83 -5.06 -1.92 9.38
N LEU A 84 -4.59 -2.25 10.58
CA LEU A 84 -5.37 -2.11 11.80
C LEU A 84 -5.30 -0.67 12.33
N GLY A 85 -6.43 -0.16 12.82
CA GLY A 85 -6.52 1.18 13.43
C GLY A 85 -6.55 2.34 12.43
N HIS A 86 -6.74 2.06 11.14
CA HIS A 86 -6.85 3.07 10.09
C HIS A 86 -8.11 2.79 9.25
N SER A 87 -8.86 3.82 8.88
CA SER A 87 -9.98 3.69 7.94
C SER A 87 -9.50 3.35 6.54
N GLU A 88 -10.40 2.83 5.71
CA GLU A 88 -10.14 2.54 4.29
C GLU A 88 -9.57 3.75 3.53
N VAL A 89 -10.12 4.93 3.82
CA VAL A 89 -9.75 6.19 3.18
C VAL A 89 -8.35 6.64 3.60
N GLU A 90 -8.04 6.56 4.90
CA GLU A 90 -6.71 6.90 5.42
C GLU A 90 -5.64 5.98 4.85
N MET A 91 -5.90 4.68 4.77
CA MET A 91 -4.98 3.74 4.15
C MET A 91 -4.73 4.08 2.68
N LEU A 92 -5.78 4.34 1.90
CA LEU A 92 -5.62 4.68 0.48
C LEU A 92 -4.84 5.99 0.30
N ASN A 93 -5.18 7.03 1.07
CA ASN A 93 -4.49 8.31 1.04
C ASN A 93 -3.02 8.19 1.44
N HIS A 94 -2.71 7.36 2.43
CA HIS A 94 -1.35 7.06 2.85
C HIS A 94 -0.55 6.41 1.72
N VAL A 95 -1.06 5.33 1.11
CA VAL A 95 -0.37 4.65 0.00
C VAL A 95 -0.20 5.61 -1.18
N ALA A 96 -1.22 6.38 -1.54
CA ALA A 96 -1.15 7.35 -2.65
C ALA A 96 -0.10 8.45 -2.38
N SER A 97 -0.05 8.98 -1.16
CA SER A 97 0.94 9.98 -0.75
C SER A 97 2.36 9.42 -0.78
N ALA A 98 2.56 8.20 -0.28
CA ALA A 98 3.85 7.52 -0.33
C ALA A 98 4.29 7.25 -1.77
N CYS A 99 3.38 6.80 -2.65
CA CYS A 99 3.69 6.60 -4.06
C CYS A 99 4.09 7.91 -4.75
N ARG A 100 3.39 9.01 -4.47
CA ARG A 100 3.78 10.34 -4.98
C ARG A 100 5.20 10.71 -4.56
N LYS A 101 5.56 10.49 -3.29
CA LYS A 101 6.93 10.73 -2.79
C LYS A 101 7.96 9.87 -3.51
N LEU A 102 7.66 8.59 -3.78
CA LEU A 102 8.57 7.72 -4.54
C LEU A 102 8.77 8.21 -5.99
N VAL A 103 7.70 8.68 -6.65
CA VAL A 103 7.79 9.28 -8.00
C VAL A 103 8.66 10.55 -7.97
N GLU A 104 8.48 11.42 -6.98
CA GLU A 104 9.29 12.63 -6.82
C GLU A 104 10.78 12.30 -6.61
N MET A 105 11.07 11.26 -5.83
CA MET A 105 12.44 10.78 -5.61
C MET A 105 13.06 10.21 -6.89
N GLU A 106 12.33 9.39 -7.65
CA GLU A 106 12.79 8.90 -8.96
C GLU A 106 13.08 10.06 -9.91
N ALA A 107 12.15 11.02 -10.04
CA ALA A 107 12.30 12.18 -10.92
C ALA A 107 13.47 13.09 -10.52
N ARG A 108 13.86 13.13 -9.24
CA ARG A 108 15.07 13.83 -8.78
C ARG A 108 16.33 13.10 -9.24
N LEU A 109 16.37 11.78 -9.12
CA LEU A 109 17.49 10.97 -9.62
C LEU A 109 17.63 11.07 -11.14
N GLU A 110 16.52 11.11 -11.89
CA GLU A 110 16.52 11.33 -13.34
C GLU A 110 17.14 12.68 -13.75
N ARG A 111 17.00 13.71 -12.91
CA ARG A 111 17.64 15.02 -13.12
C ARG A 111 19.12 15.06 -12.71
N GLY A 112 19.64 13.98 -12.13
CA GLY A 112 21.03 13.89 -11.66
C GLY A 112 21.25 14.44 -10.26
N ASP A 113 20.21 14.59 -9.43
CA ASP A 113 20.37 14.92 -8.02
C ASP A 113 21.19 13.82 -7.31
N ASP A 114 21.97 14.21 -6.30
CA ASP A 114 22.74 13.26 -5.49
C ASP A 114 21.82 12.29 -4.74
N ALA A 115 22.14 10.99 -4.83
CA ALA A 115 21.29 9.94 -4.28
C ALA A 115 21.14 10.03 -2.76
N ALA A 116 22.17 10.44 -2.03
CA ALA A 116 22.09 10.57 -0.58
C ALA A 116 21.12 11.70 -0.18
N ALA A 117 21.10 12.80 -0.93
CA ALA A 117 20.16 13.91 -0.74
C ALA A 117 18.72 13.60 -1.17
N VAL A 118 18.51 12.56 -1.98
CA VAL A 118 17.18 12.11 -2.39
C VAL A 118 16.58 11.12 -1.39
N LEU A 119 17.41 10.26 -0.81
CA LEU A 119 17.01 9.18 0.10
C LEU A 119 16.80 9.63 1.57
N THR A 120 17.23 10.85 1.91
CA THR A 120 16.98 11.49 3.22
C THR A 120 15.58 12.08 3.30
#